data_AF-Q7NC83-F1
#
_entry.id   AF-Q7NC83-F1
#
_cell.length_a   1.000
_cell.length_b   1.000
_cell.length_c   1.000
_cell.angle_alpha   90.00
_cell.angle_beta   90.00
_cell.angle_gamma   90.00
#
_symmetry.space_group_name_H-M   'P 1'
#
loop_
_entity.id
_entity.type
_entity.pdbx_description
1 polymer ?
#
loop_
_entity_poly.entity_id
_entity_poly.type
_entity_poly.pdbx_seq_one_letter_code
_entity_poly.pdbx_strand_id
1 'polypeptide(L)' 'MTENSALIPPRYQENQSVSFLGGAGRIRDCHFIKGTWDYIVEMEFGQADRGRLGDETAVLLPESELEPRIC' A
#
# COMPACT_ATOMS: atom_id res chain seq x y z
N MET A 1 12.92 -24.25 1.17
CA MET A 1 14.04 -23.35 0.83
C MET A 1 13.42 -22.27 -0.03
N THR A 2 12.95 -21.18 0.58
CA THR A 2 12.06 -20.21 -0.08
C THR A 2 12.85 -18.94 -0.33
N GLU A 3 13.79 -19.00 -1.27
CA GLU A 3 14.62 -17.85 -1.63
C GLU A 3 14.72 -17.77 -3.15
N ASN A 4 14.16 -16.68 -3.67
CA ASN A 4 14.62 -15.89 -4.82
C ASN A 4 13.50 -15.62 -5.83
N SER A 5 12.94 -14.40 -5.76
CA SER A 5 12.75 -13.56 -6.96
C SER A 5 12.14 -12.21 -6.59
N ALA A 6 12.91 -11.39 -5.89
CA ALA A 6 12.87 -9.95 -6.08
C ALA A 6 14.30 -9.44 -5.87
N LEU A 7 15.09 -9.37 -6.94
CA LEU A 7 16.40 -8.70 -6.94
C LEU A 7 16.25 -7.19 -6.63
N ILE A 8 15.02 -6.69 -6.63
CA ILE A 8 14.64 -5.31 -6.38
C ILE A 8 13.97 -5.29 -5.00
N PRO A 9 14.58 -4.68 -3.97
CA PRO A 9 13.94 -4.56 -2.66
C PRO A 9 12.65 -3.73 -2.76
N PRO A 10 11.62 -4.01 -1.95
CA PRO A 10 10.42 -3.18 -1.92
C PRO A 10 10.78 -1.77 -1.45
N ARG A 11 10.23 -0.75 -2.11
CA ARG A 11 10.42 0.66 -1.73
C ARG A 11 9.75 1.00 -0.41
N TYR A 12 8.61 0.40 -0.13
CA TYR A 12 7.85 0.57 1.11
C TYR A 12 7.85 -0.71 1.95
N GLN A 13 7.89 -0.57 3.27
CA GLN A 13 7.86 -1.69 4.21
C GLN A 13 6.49 -1.82 4.89
N GLU A 14 6.20 -3.01 5.41
CA GLU A 14 5.03 -3.22 6.25
C GLU A 14 5.00 -2.23 7.43
N ASN A 15 3.81 -1.75 7.76
CA ASN A 15 3.55 -0.72 8.77
C ASN A 15 4.08 0.68 8.45
N GLN A 16 4.63 0.92 7.24
CA GLN A 16 5.00 2.25 6.80
C GLN A 16 3.77 3.07 6.37
N SER A 17 3.71 4.33 6.79
CA SER A 17 2.66 5.26 6.36
C SER A 17 2.94 5.81 4.96
N VAL A 18 1.93 5.77 4.10
CA VAL A 18 1.97 6.21 2.71
C VAL A 18 0.75 7.05 2.37
N SER A 19 0.87 7.88 1.35
CA SER A 19 -0.23 8.68 0.79
C SER A 19 -0.41 8.31 -0.67
N PHE A 20 -1.65 8.37 -1.16
CA PHE A 20 -2.01 8.06 -2.55
C PHE A 20 -3.21 8.89 -2.98
N LEU A 21 -3.58 8.80 -4.26
CA LEU A 21 -4.77 9.46 -4.78
C LEU A 21 -6.03 8.81 -4.17
N GLY A 22 -6.60 9.44 -3.14
CA GLY A 22 -7.78 8.94 -2.44
C GLY A 22 -7.66 8.99 -0.91
N GLY A 23 -6.45 9.17 -0.38
CA GLY A 23 -6.25 9.32 1.06
C GLY A 23 -4.84 8.97 1.51
N ALA A 24 -4.72 8.64 2.79
CA ALA A 24 -3.51 8.08 3.37
C ALA A 24 -3.83 6.76 4.08
N GLY A 25 -2.81 5.94 4.21
CA GLY A 25 -2.92 4.65 4.89
C GLY A 25 -1.55 4.09 5.25
N ARG A 26 -1.56 2.83 5.65
CA ARG A 26 -0.38 2.11 6.11
C ARG A 26 -0.20 0.84 5.30
N ILE A 27 1.03 0.54 4.89
CA ILE A 27 1.33 -0.70 4.18
C ILE A 27 1.04 -1.88 5.10
N ARG A 28 0.25 -2.83 4.60
CA ARG A 28 -0.09 -4.10 5.25
C ARG A 28 0.67 -5.28 4.64
N ASP A 29 0.89 -5.25 3.33
CA ASP A 29 1.63 -6.30 2.62
C ASP A 29 2.23 -5.74 1.32
N CYS A 30 3.23 -6.43 0.78
CA CYS A 30 3.91 -6.07 -0.47
C CYS A 30 4.12 -7.31 -1.34
N HIS A 31 3.61 -7.26 -2.56
CA HIS A 31 3.69 -8.34 -3.53
C HIS A 31 4.51 -7.89 -4.75
N PHE A 32 5.49 -8.68 -5.15
CA PHE A 32 6.22 -8.43 -6.39
C PHE A 32 5.51 -9.12 -7.57
N ILE A 33 4.85 -8.34 -8.42
CA ILE A 33 4.02 -8.85 -9.52
C ILE A 33 4.53 -8.24 -10.84
N LYS A 34 4.83 -9.10 -11.82
CA LYS A 34 5.20 -8.69 -13.20
C LYS A 34 6.35 -7.66 -13.29
N GLY A 35 7.28 -7.67 -12.34
CA GLY A 35 8.44 -6.77 -12.35
C GLY A 35 8.22 -5.44 -11.63
N THR A 36 7.08 -5.24 -10.98
CA THR A 36 6.79 -4.09 -10.12
C THR A 36 6.31 -4.55 -8.75
N TRP A 37 6.33 -3.63 -7.78
CA TRP A 37 5.80 -3.86 -6.45
C TRP A 37 4.37 -3.33 -6.36
N ASP A 38 3.45 -4.21 -5.97
CA ASP A 38 2.09 -3.88 -5.58
C ASP A 38 1.99 -3.95 -4.05
N TYR A 39 1.23 -3.03 -3.47
CA TYR A 39 1.14 -2.87 -2.03
C TYR A 39 -0.31 -2.89 -1.58
N ILE A 40 -0.58 -3.66 -0.52
CA ILE A 40 -1.84 -3.60 0.18
C ILE A 40 -1.73 -2.48 1.20
N VAL A 41 -2.54 -1.44 1.06
CA VAL A 41 -2.55 -0.27 1.93
C VAL A 41 -3.83 -0.28 2.75
N GLU A 42 -3.70 -0.42 4.06
CA GLU A 42 -4.80 -0.29 5.01
C GLU A 42 -5.06 1.20 5.28
N MET A 43 -6.26 1.67 4.93
CA MET A 43 -6.64 3.07 5.09
C MET A 43 -6.92 3.41 6.56
N GLU A 44 -6.58 4.63 6.98
CA GLU A 44 -6.91 5.09 8.34
C GLU A 44 -8.44 5.24 8.49
N PHE A 45 -9.00 4.53 9.47
CA PHE A 45 -10.43 4.54 9.78
C PHE A 45 -10.86 5.94 10.22
N GLY A 46 -11.53 6.69 9.34
CA GLY A 46 -11.95 8.07 9.59
C GLY A 46 -11.87 9.00 8.38
N GLN A 47 -11.17 8.61 7.30
CA GLN A 47 -11.17 9.38 6.04
C GLN A 47 -12.32 9.00 5.09
N ALA A 48 -13.19 8.08 5.50
CA ALA A 48 -14.46 7.79 4.87
C ALA A 48 -15.53 8.84 5.25
N ASP A 49 -15.21 10.13 5.09
CA ASP A 49 -16.20 11.19 5.21
C ASP A 49 -16.94 11.28 3.86
N ARG A 50 -18.23 10.89 3.86
CA ARG A 50 -19.22 10.98 2.76
C ARG A 50 -19.25 9.83 1.74
N GLY A 51 -19.81 8.71 2.17
CA GLY A 51 -20.97 8.19 1.43
C GLY A 51 -20.80 6.98 0.50
N ARG A 52 -19.72 6.21 0.57
CA ARG A 52 -19.72 4.85 0.00
C ARG A 52 -19.15 3.86 0.99
N LEU A 53 -20.06 3.12 1.61
CA LEU A 53 -19.79 1.94 2.40
C LEU A 53 -19.28 0.84 1.47
N GLY A 54 -17.99 0.58 1.50
CA GLY A 54 -17.44 -0.75 1.29
C GLY A 54 -16.59 -1.05 2.51
N ASP A 55 -16.74 -2.23 3.11
CA ASP A 55 -15.88 -2.77 4.18
C ASP A 55 -14.41 -2.95 3.75
N GLU A 56 -14.05 -2.48 2.55
CA GLU A 56 -12.70 -2.47 2.02
C GLU A 56 -11.89 -1.39 2.74
N THR A 57 -11.40 -1.74 3.92
CA THR A 57 -10.41 -0.98 4.69
C THR A 57 -9.02 -1.04 4.10
N ALA A 58 -8.83 -1.76 2.98
CA ALA A 58 -7.57 -1.92 2.32
C ALA A 58 -7.70 -1.79 0.79
N VAL A 59 -6.71 -1.18 0.16
CA VAL A 59 -6.60 -1.05 -1.30
C VAL A 59 -5.30 -1.65 -1.80
N LEU A 60 -5.33 -2.25 -2.98
CA LEU A 60 -4.14 -2.73 -3.68
C LEU A 60 -3.69 -1.66 -4.67
N LEU A 61 -2.49 -1.12 -4.48
CA LEU A 61 -1.96 -0.02 -5.28
C LEU A 61 -0.54 -0.36 -5.77
N PRO A 62 -0.19 -0.01 -7.02
CA PRO A 62 1.18 -0.16 -7.49
C PRO A 62 2.11 0.85 -6.81
N GLU A 63 3.41 0.55 -6.77
CA GLU A 63 4.46 1.42 -6.20
C GLU A 63 4.37 2.86 -6.71
N SER A 64 4.05 3.03 -7.99
CA SER A 64 3.98 4.34 -8.66
C SER A 64 2.82 5.24 -8.20
N GLU A 65 1.82 4.68 -7.51
CA GLU A 65 0.69 5.44 -6.97
C GLU A 65 0.86 5.81 -5.50
N LEU A 66 1.97 5.37 -4.87
CA LEU A 66 2.26 5.59 -3.47
C LEU A 66 3.40 6.57 -3.29
N GLU A 67 3.21 7.48 -2.34
CA GLU A 67 4.22 8.43 -1.90
C GLU A 67 4.49 8.25 -0.39
N PRO A 68 5.76 8.36 0.06
CA PRO A 68 6.09 8.25 1.47
C PRO A 68 5.48 9.42 2.25
N ARG A 69 4.77 9.12 3.34
CA ARG A 69 4.31 10.17 4.25
C ARG A 69 5.43 10.49 5.24
N ILE A 70 6.11 11.61 5.02
CA ILE A 70 7.14 12.11 5.94
C ILE A 70 6.41 12.88 7.05
N CYS A 71 6.45 12.35 8.27
CA CYS A 71 5.97 13.04 9.47
C CYS A 71 6.98 14.09 9.95
#